data_AF-A0A4Q7CPP6-F1
#
_entry.id   AF-A0A4Q7CPP6-F1
#
_cell.length_a   1.000
_cell.length_b   1.000
_cell.length_c   1.000
_cell.angle_alpha   90.00
_cell.angle_beta   90.00
_cell.angle_gamma   90.00
#
_symmetry.space_group_name_H-M   'P 1'
#
loop_
_entity.id
_entity.type
_entity.pdbx_description
1 polymer ?
#
loop_
_entity_poly.entity_id
_entity_poly.type
_entity_poly.pdbx_seq_one_letter_code
_entity_poly.pdbx_strand_id
1 'polypeptide(L)'
;KEYERTENRQSQRNGYYERSFTTRVGTLELKVPRTRDGHFSPTVFERYQRNEKALMASMLEMYVSGVSTRKVSKIVEELCGKSVSKSFVSSLTEQLEPMVNEWQNRLLSEKN
;
A
#
# COMPACT_ATOMS: atom_id res chain seq x y z
N LYS A 1 27.41 -16.02 -15.31
CA LYS A 1 26.87 -16.16 -16.69
C LYS A 1 25.74 -15.15 -16.85
N GLU A 2 25.90 -14.13 -17.68
CA GLU A 2 24.97 -13.00 -17.78
C GLU A 2 23.78 -13.27 -18.74
N TYR A 3 23.89 -14.31 -19.58
CA TYR A 3 22.85 -14.73 -20.50
C TYR A 3 22.90 -16.23 -20.77
N GLU A 4 21.81 -16.95 -20.50
CA GLU A 4 21.67 -18.39 -20.78
C GLU A 4 20.24 -18.65 -21.29
N ARG A 5 20.12 -19.29 -22.45
CA ARG A 5 18.85 -19.70 -23.06
C ARG A 5 18.71 -21.20 -22.84
N THR A 6 17.72 -21.61 -22.06
CA THR A 6 17.34 -23.01 -21.86
C THR A 6 15.96 -23.25 -22.44
N GLU A 7 15.70 -24.45 -22.94
CA GLU A 7 14.39 -24.82 -23.52
C GLU A 7 13.25 -24.70 -22.51
N ASN A 8 13.54 -24.93 -21.22
CA ASN A 8 12.57 -24.80 -20.13
C ASN A 8 12.33 -23.36 -19.65
N ARG A 9 12.97 -22.36 -20.27
CA ARG A 9 12.87 -20.96 -19.82
C ARG A 9 11.51 -20.36 -20.16
N GLN A 10 10.67 -20.18 -19.15
CA GLN A 10 9.31 -19.64 -19.32
C GLN A 10 9.28 -18.16 -19.70
N SER A 11 10.24 -17.35 -19.23
CA SER A 11 10.22 -15.90 -19.48
C SER A 11 11.60 -15.24 -19.52
N GLN A 12 11.63 -14.02 -20.05
CA GLN A 12 12.81 -13.20 -20.24
C GLN A 12 12.61 -11.82 -19.58
N ARG A 13 13.70 -11.22 -19.09
CA ARG A 13 13.70 -9.84 -18.60
C ARG A 13 13.37 -8.88 -19.74
N ASN A 14 12.55 -7.89 -19.48
CA ASN A 14 12.12 -6.87 -20.44
C ASN A 14 12.32 -5.46 -19.87
N GLY A 15 13.55 -5.21 -19.39
CA GLY A 15 13.95 -3.94 -18.78
C GLY A 15 13.20 -3.60 -17.50
N TYR A 16 13.07 -2.29 -17.26
CA TYR A 16 12.46 -1.71 -16.06
C TYR A 16 11.42 -0.66 -16.48
N TYR A 17 10.50 -0.33 -15.58
CA TYR A 17 9.72 0.90 -15.65
C TYR A 17 9.97 1.72 -14.39
N GLU A 18 9.87 3.04 -14.52
CA GLU A 18 9.99 3.96 -13.40
C GLU A 18 8.63 4.19 -12.75
N ARG A 19 8.62 4.31 -11.42
CA ARG A 19 7.42 4.69 -10.68
C ARG A 19 7.79 5.36 -9.36
N SER A 20 6.97 6.33 -8.97
CA SER A 20 7.00 6.88 -7.61
C SER A 20 6.30 5.95 -6.61
N PHE A 21 6.85 5.84 -5.40
CA PHE A 21 6.28 5.09 -4.29
C PHE A 21 6.41 5.89 -2.99
N THR A 22 5.28 6.26 -2.40
CA THR A 22 5.24 7.12 -1.21
C THR A 22 5.42 6.27 0.04
N THR A 23 6.38 6.63 0.89
CA THR A 23 6.67 5.97 2.17
C THR A 23 6.59 6.98 3.30
N ARG A 24 6.67 6.51 4.55
CA ARG A 24 6.71 7.39 5.74
C ARG A 24 7.91 8.34 5.77
N VAL A 25 8.98 8.04 5.04
CA VAL A 25 10.21 8.86 4.99
C VAL A 25 10.30 9.71 3.71
N GLY A 26 9.23 9.74 2.91
CA GLY A 26 9.17 10.48 1.66
C GLY A 26 8.88 9.60 0.44
N THR A 27 8.93 10.22 -0.74
CA THR A 27 8.65 9.54 -2.01
C THR A 27 9.93 8.97 -2.61
N LEU A 28 9.89 7.69 -2.97
CA LEU A 28 10.98 6.98 -3.63
C LEU A 28 10.69 6.84 -5.13
N GLU A 29 11.68 7.11 -5.98
CA GLU A 29 11.61 6.79 -7.40
C GLU A 29 12.21 5.40 -7.64
N LEU A 30 11.36 4.44 -8.03
CA LEU A 30 11.71 3.04 -8.15
C LEU A 30 11.87 2.64 -9.62
N LYS A 31 12.93 1.87 -9.92
CA LYS A 31 13.06 1.13 -11.18
C LYS A 31 12.58 -0.29 -10.98
N VAL A 32 11.36 -0.59 -11.41
CA VAL A 32 10.73 -1.89 -11.19
C VAL A 32 10.96 -2.80 -12.40
N PRO A 33 11.54 -4.01 -12.21
CA PRO A 33 11.82 -4.92 -13.31
C PRO A 33 10.54 -5.45 -13.94
N ARG A 34 10.63 -5.81 -15.23
CA ARG A 34 9.54 -6.43 -15.98
C ARG A 34 10.04 -7.71 -16.64
N THR A 35 9.11 -8.63 -16.85
CA THR A 35 9.30 -9.79 -17.70
C THR A 35 8.51 -9.63 -18.99
N ARG A 36 8.90 -10.35 -20.06
CA ARG A 36 8.28 -10.23 -21.38
C ARG A 36 6.84 -10.76 -21.40
N ASP A 37 6.58 -11.80 -20.62
CA ASP A 37 5.24 -12.38 -20.39
C ASP A 37 4.36 -11.55 -19.44
N GLY A 38 4.95 -10.58 -18.71
CA GLY A 38 4.22 -9.73 -17.77
C GLY A 38 3.79 -10.40 -16.47
N HIS A 39 4.22 -11.64 -16.19
CA HIS A 39 3.85 -12.38 -14.99
C HIS A 39 4.63 -11.98 -13.73
N PHE A 40 5.73 -11.25 -13.87
CA PHE A 40 6.50 -10.79 -12.72
C PHE A 40 5.78 -9.70 -11.92
N SER A 41 5.67 -9.92 -10.60
CA SER A 41 5.30 -8.92 -9.60
C SER A 41 6.33 -8.92 -8.45
N PRO A 42 6.77 -7.75 -7.97
CA PRO A 42 7.58 -7.66 -6.76
C PRO A 42 6.80 -8.13 -5.54
N THR A 43 7.48 -8.71 -4.55
CA THR A 43 6.88 -9.13 -3.27
C THR A 43 6.76 -8.00 -2.25
N VAL A 44 7.56 -6.94 -2.40
CA VAL A 44 7.64 -5.81 -1.45
C VAL A 44 6.38 -4.94 -1.48
N PHE A 45 5.65 -4.93 -2.59
CA PHE A 45 4.43 -4.14 -2.78
C PHE A 45 3.53 -4.81 -3.82
N GLU A 46 2.24 -4.57 -3.73
CA GLU A 46 1.27 -5.08 -4.68
C GLU A 46 1.31 -4.30 -6.01
N ARG A 47 0.74 -4.91 -7.06
CA ARG A 47 0.56 -4.23 -8.34
C ARG A 47 -0.34 -3.00 -8.13
N TYR A 48 0.05 -1.86 -8.69
CA TYR A 48 -0.64 -0.56 -8.53
C TYR A 48 -0.62 0.06 -7.13
N GLN A 49 -0.01 -0.58 -6.12
CA GLN A 49 0.15 0.02 -4.81
C GLN A 49 1.11 1.23 -4.90
N ARG A 50 0.59 2.43 -4.57
CA ARG A 50 1.34 3.69 -4.64
C ARG A 50 1.93 4.14 -3.30
N ASN A 51 1.38 3.65 -2.20
CA ASN A 51 1.74 4.06 -0.85
C ASN A 51 2.15 2.84 -0.01
N GLU A 52 3.14 3.00 0.85
CA GLU A 52 3.58 1.99 1.82
C GLU A 52 2.43 1.57 2.75
N LYS A 53 2.34 0.27 3.08
CA LYS A 53 1.32 -0.24 4.02
C LYS A 53 1.41 0.42 5.39
N ALA A 54 2.62 0.68 5.88
CA ALA A 54 2.82 1.35 7.16
C ALA A 54 2.43 2.84 7.14
N LEU A 55 2.56 3.52 6.00
CA LEU A 55 2.02 4.88 5.83
C LEU A 55 0.49 4.87 5.91
N MET A 56 -0.16 3.92 5.22
CA MET A 56 -1.62 3.75 5.27
C MET A 56 -2.10 3.40 6.68
N ALA A 57 -1.40 2.51 7.39
CA ALA A 57 -1.71 2.17 8.79
C ALA A 57 -1.61 3.40 9.71
N SER A 58 -0.61 4.26 9.51
CA SER A 58 -0.46 5.50 10.29
C SER A 58 -1.63 6.47 10.05
N MET A 59 -2.18 6.51 8.82
CA MET A 59 -3.39 7.29 8.52
C MET A 59 -4.63 6.76 9.24
N LEU A 60 -4.78 5.43 9.28
CA LEU A 60 -5.86 4.77 10.00
C LEU A 60 -5.77 5.03 11.50
N GLU A 61 -4.58 4.91 12.09
CA GLU A 61 -4.34 5.18 13.51
C GLU A 61 -4.72 6.61 13.90
N MET A 62 -4.36 7.60 13.07
CA MET A 62 -4.77 8.99 13.27
C MET A 62 -6.29 9.15 13.23
N TYR A 63 -6.96 8.50 12.27
CA TYR A 63 -8.42 8.55 12.18
C TYR A 63 -9.09 7.94 13.42
N VAL A 64 -8.63 6.77 13.86
CA VAL A 64 -9.10 6.10 15.09
C VAL A 64 -8.87 6.98 16.32
N SER A 65 -7.76 7.73 16.35
CA SER A 65 -7.45 8.73 17.38
C SER A 65 -8.29 10.02 17.31
N GLY A 66 -9.27 10.09 16.41
CA GLY A 66 -10.19 11.23 16.27
C GLY A 66 -9.70 12.37 15.37
N VAL A 67 -8.63 12.16 14.60
CA VAL A 67 -8.16 13.16 13.63
C VAL A 67 -9.05 13.13 12.38
N SER A 68 -9.64 14.27 12.02
CA SER A 68 -10.49 14.35 10.82
C SER A 68 -9.71 14.01 9.55
N THR A 69 -10.39 13.42 8.55
CA THR A 69 -9.78 13.03 7.26
C THR A 69 -9.07 14.18 6.55
N ARG A 70 -9.57 15.42 6.70
CA ARG A 70 -8.92 16.63 6.18
C ARG A 70 -7.63 16.97 6.92
N LYS A 71 -7.60 16.78 8.24
CA LYS A 71 -6.41 17.03 9.07
C LYS A 71 -5.35 15.94 8.84
N VAL A 72 -5.75 14.68 8.68
CA VAL A 72 -4.86 13.58 8.27
C VAL A 72 -4.18 13.92 6.93
N SER A 73 -4.97 14.35 5.94
CA SER A 73 -4.45 14.77 4.63
C SER A 73 -3.36 15.84 4.73
N LYS A 74 -3.59 16.88 5.55
CA LYS A 74 -2.60 17.95 5.79
C LYS A 74 -1.34 17.44 6.49
N ILE A 75 -1.48 16.63 7.54
CA ILE A 75 -0.33 16.07 8.28
C ILE A 75 0.54 15.23 7.35
N VAL A 76 -0.06 14.38 6.51
CA VAL A 76 0.68 13.56 5.55
C VAL A 76 1.40 14.42 4.52
N GLU A 77 0.76 15.47 4.02
CA GLU A 77 1.39 16.41 3.08
C GLU A 77 2.60 17.11 3.70
N GLU A 78 2.46 17.60 4.94
CA GLU A 78 3.54 18.25 5.69
C GLU A 78 4.72 17.30 5.97
N LEU A 79 4.46 16.04 6.31
CA LEU A 79 5.50 15.08 6.68
C LEU A 79 6.14 14.36 5.48
N CYS A 80 5.35 14.02 4.47
CA CYS A 80 5.78 13.17 3.35
C CYS A 80 5.99 13.95 2.04
N GLY A 81 5.67 15.25 2.00
CA GLY A 81 5.80 16.11 0.83
C GLY A 81 4.82 15.79 -0.31
N LYS A 82 3.82 14.92 -0.06
CA LYS A 82 2.85 14.50 -1.05
C LYS A 82 1.46 14.47 -0.44
N SER A 83 0.53 15.19 -1.07
CA SER A 83 -0.85 15.22 -0.61
C SER A 83 -1.56 13.90 -0.88
N VAL A 84 -2.35 13.47 0.09
CA VAL A 84 -3.36 12.42 -0.07
C VAL A 84 -4.73 13.05 0.02
N SER A 85 -5.68 12.63 -0.81
CA SER A 85 -7.02 13.20 -0.76
C SER A 85 -7.77 12.76 0.49
N LYS A 86 -8.68 13.61 1.00
CA LYS A 86 -9.62 13.21 2.06
C LYS A 86 -10.44 11.97 1.70
N SER A 87 -10.74 11.78 0.41
CA SER A 87 -11.49 10.63 -0.10
C SER A 87 -10.66 9.35 -0.04
N PHE A 88 -9.35 9.45 -0.30
CA PHE A 88 -8.44 8.33 -0.12
C PHE A 88 -8.38 7.90 1.35
N VAL A 89 -8.26 8.85 2.29
CA VAL A 89 -8.31 8.55 3.72
C VAL A 89 -9.65 7.90 4.10
N SER A 90 -10.78 8.39 3.57
CA SER A 90 -12.10 7.77 3.79
C SER A 90 -12.15 6.32 3.28
N SER A 91 -11.65 6.05 2.07
CA SER A 91 -11.61 4.70 1.51
C SER A 91 -10.69 3.74 2.28
N LEU A 92 -9.65 4.26 2.94
CA LEU A 92 -8.85 3.44 3.85
C LEU A 92 -9.67 3.05 5.08
N THR A 93 -10.42 4.00 5.65
CA THR A 93 -11.21 3.73 6.87
C THR A 93 -12.35 2.73 6.65
N GLU A 94 -12.87 2.63 5.42
CA GLU A 94 -13.84 1.58 5.03
C GLU A 94 -13.27 0.17 5.21
N GLN A 95 -11.94 -0.01 5.17
CA GLN A 95 -11.31 -1.32 5.42
C GLN A 95 -11.44 -1.77 6.87
N LEU A 96 -11.76 -0.86 7.81
CA LEU A 96 -12.02 -1.20 9.21
C LEU A 96 -13.45 -1.72 9.44
N GLU A 97 -14.36 -1.48 8.50
CA GLU A 97 -15.79 -1.81 8.64
C GLU A 97 -16.04 -3.31 8.94
N PRO A 98 -15.37 -4.28 8.28
CA PRO A 98 -15.51 -5.69 8.63
C PRO A 98 -15.11 -5.99 10.08
N MET A 99 -14.02 -5.40 10.56
CA MET A 99 -13.52 -5.60 11.92
C MET A 99 -14.46 -4.98 12.96
N VAL A 100 -15.00 -3.79 12.66
CA VAL A 100 -15.99 -3.13 13.50
C VAL A 100 -17.27 -3.96 13.58
N ASN A 101 -17.75 -4.46 12.44
CA ASN A 101 -18.95 -5.31 12.37
C ASN A 101 -18.75 -6.62 13.13
N GLU A 102 -17.60 -7.27 12.99
CA GLU A 102 -17.25 -8.47 13.76
C GLU A 102 -17.24 -8.17 15.26
N TRP A 103 -16.62 -7.07 15.68
CA TRP A 103 -16.57 -6.67 17.09
C TRP A 103 -17.96 -6.35 17.66
N GLN A 104 -18.81 -5.67 16.89
CA GLN A 104 -20.17 -5.31 17.30
C GLN A 104 -21.09 -6.53 17.44
N ASN A 105 -20.92 -7.53 16.58
CA ASN A 105 -21.76 -8.74 16.54
C ASN A 105 -21.15 -9.94 17.28
N ARG A 106 -20.02 -9.75 17.98
CA ARG A 106 -19.39 -10.83 18.75
C ARG A 106 -20.32 -11.32 19.86
N LEU A 107 -20.38 -12.62 20.07
CA LEU A 107 -21.12 -13.22 21.18
C LEU A 107 -20.53 -12.72 22.50
N LEU A 108 -21.37 -12.13 23.35
CA LEU A 108 -20.98 -11.65 24.67
C LEU A 108 -20.91 -12.78 25.71
N SER A 109 -21.48 -13.95 25.41
CA SER A 109 -21.48 -15.12 26.26
C SER A 109 -20.31 -16.05 25.94
N GLU A 110 -19.18 -15.86 26.64
CA GLU A 110 -18.43 -16.90 27.38
C GLU A 110 -17.03 -16.40 27.78
N LYS A 111 -16.92 -15.93 29.03
CA LYS A 111 -15.96 -16.34 30.09
C LYS A 111 -15.85 -15.26 31.15
N ASN A 112 -16.63 -15.44 32.22
CA ASN A 112 -16.14 -15.18 33.58
C ASN A 112 -15.30 -16.38 34.01
#